data_AF-A0A9X4IMP0-F1
#
_entry.id   AF-A0A9X4IMP0-F1
#
_cell.length_a   1.000
_cell.length_b   1.000
_cell.length_c   1.000
_cell.angle_alpha   90.00
_cell.angle_beta   90.00
_cell.angle_gamma   90.00
#
_symmetry.space_group_name_H-M   'P 1'
#
loop_
_entity.id
_entity.type
_entity.pdbx_description
1 polymer ?
#
loop_
_entity_poly.entity_id
_entity_poly.type
_entity_poly.pdbx_seq_one_letter_code
_entity_poly.pdbx_strand_id
1 'polypeptide(L)' 'MRKLLIAAMAVAPLLFVAACDDKGPAEKTGEKIDNAAQSVKDAIDPPGPAEKAGRAVDDTLGDKK' A
#
# COMPACT_ATOMS: atom_id res chain seq x y z
N MET A 1 41.43 -0.33 -8.91
CA MET A 1 40.70 -1.50 -8.35
C MET A 1 40.16 -1.22 -6.95
N ARG A 2 40.99 -1.07 -5.89
CA ARG A 2 40.50 -0.90 -4.50
C ARG A 2 39.65 0.35 -4.25
N LYS A 3 39.97 1.48 -4.89
CA LYS A 3 39.18 2.73 -4.79
C LYS A 3 37.80 2.64 -5.48
N LEU A 4 37.69 1.84 -6.55
CA LEU A 4 36.43 1.57 -7.26
C LEU A 4 35.50 0.66 -6.44
N LEU A 5 36.06 -0.33 -5.75
CA LEU A 5 35.29 -1.21 -4.86
C LEU A 5 34.71 -0.44 -3.66
N ILE A 6 35.48 0.48 -3.07
CA ILE A 6 35.01 1.31 -1.96
C ILE A 6 33.90 2.28 -2.42
N ALA A 7 34.04 2.86 -3.62
CA ALA A 7 33.00 3.74 -4.19
C ALA A 7 31.69 2.97 -4.48
N ALA A 8 31.78 1.76 -5.02
CA ALA A 8 30.59 0.92 -5.28
C ALA A 8 29.86 0.52 -3.98
N MET A 9 30.61 0.22 -2.92
CA MET A 9 30.05 -0.18 -1.63
C MET A 9 29.37 1.00 -0.88
N ALA A 10 29.81 2.24 -1.12
CA ALA A 10 29.20 3.44 -0.55
C ALA A 10 27.89 3.85 -1.24
N VAL A 11 27.72 3.53 -2.52
CA VAL A 11 26.54 3.93 -3.32
C VAL A 11 25.40 2.90 -3.24
N ALA A 12 25.71 1.62 -3.02
CA ALA A 12 24.72 0.56 -2.87
C ALA A 12 23.58 0.84 -1.85
N PRO A 13 23.83 1.34 -0.63
CA PRO A 13 22.75 1.58 0.34
C PRO A 13 21.81 2.72 -0.06
N LEU A 14 22.24 3.67 -0.89
CA LEU A 14 21.38 4.78 -1.36
C LEU A 14 20.28 4.29 -2.31
N LEU A 15 20.53 3.20 -3.03
CA LEU A 15 19.54 2.59 -3.93
C LEU A 15 18.42 1.84 -3.17
N PHE A 16 18.71 1.34 -1.96
CA PHE A 16 17.70 0.68 -1.12
C PHE A 16 16.72 1.68 -0.48
N VAL A 17 17.17 2.89 -0.15
CA VAL A 17 16.29 3.92 0.43
C VAL A 17 15.25 4.41 -0.59
N ALA A 18 15.64 4.55 -1.86
CA ALA A 18 14.70 4.91 -2.93
C ALA A 18 13.63 3.84 -3.21
N ALA A 19 13.83 2.60 -2.74
CA ALA A 19 12.88 1.50 -2.91
C ALA A 19 11.91 1.34 -1.72
N CYS A 20 12.07 2.11 -0.65
CA CYS A 20 11.22 2.04 0.55
C CYS A 20 9.98 2.95 0.51
N ASP A 21 9.90 3.89 -0.43
CA ASP A 21 8.80 4.88 -0.48
C ASP A 21 7.65 4.43 -1.41
N ASP A 22 7.93 3.54 -2.35
CA ASP A 22 6.94 3.00 -3.28
C ASP A 22 6.27 1.74 -2.72
N LYS A 23 4.94 1.74 -2.74
CA LYS A 23 4.08 0.57 -2.49
C LYS A 23 4.67 -0.69 -3.13
N GLY A 24 5.16 -1.59 -2.27
CA GLY A 24 5.88 -2.78 -2.71
C GLY A 24 5.01 -3.71 -3.56
N PRO A 25 5.60 -4.59 -4.38
CA PRO A 25 4.84 -5.53 -5.21
C PRO A 25 3.92 -6.45 -4.39
N ALA A 26 4.33 -6.79 -3.17
CA ALA A 26 3.50 -7.53 -2.22
C ALA A 26 2.32 -6.71 -1.70
N GLU A 27 2.51 -5.43 -1.38
CA GLU A 27 1.45 -4.53 -0.91
C GLU A 27 0.40 -4.30 -2.00
N LYS A 28 0.83 -4.00 -3.24
CA LYS A 28 -0.08 -3.87 -4.39
C LYS A 28 -0.89 -5.13 -4.66
N THR A 29 -0.32 -6.30 -4.41
CA THR A 29 -1.02 -7.59 -4.57
C THR A 29 -2.00 -7.82 -3.42
N GLY A 30 -1.58 -7.52 -2.18
CA GLY A 30 -2.43 -7.56 -1.00
C GLY A 30 -3.66 -6.68 -1.14
N GLU A 31 -3.49 -5.43 -1.57
CA GLU A 31 -4.59 -4.49 -1.82
C GLU A 31 -5.59 -5.02 -2.84
N LYS A 32 -5.13 -5.67 -3.91
CA LYS A 32 -6.02 -6.24 -4.93
C LYS A 32 -6.83 -7.41 -4.38
N ILE A 33 -6.20 -8.27 -3.58
CA ILE A 33 -6.86 -9.42 -2.95
C ILE A 33 -7.91 -8.92 -1.95
N ASP A 34 -7.56 -7.95 -1.12
CA ASP A 34 -8.45 -7.37 -0.12
C ASP A 34 -9.66 -6.70 -0.77
N ASN A 35 -9.45 -5.88 -1.81
CA ASN A 35 -10.54 -5.28 -2.59
C ASN A 35 -11.45 -6.34 -3.26
N ALA A 36 -10.87 -7.41 -3.80
CA ALA A 36 -11.64 -8.49 -4.39
C ALA A 36 -12.48 -9.23 -3.35
N ALA A 37 -11.90 -9.53 -2.18
CA ALA A 37 -12.60 -10.15 -1.06
C ALA A 37 -13.75 -9.27 -0.56
N GLN A 38 -13.51 -7.96 -0.42
CA GLN A 38 -14.53 -7.01 0.01
C GLN A 38 -15.66 -6.90 -1.02
N SER A 39 -15.34 -6.89 -2.31
CA SER A 39 -16.34 -6.86 -3.39
C SER A 39 -17.21 -8.11 -3.42
N VAL A 40 -16.60 -9.29 -3.22
CA VAL A 40 -17.34 -10.56 -3.11
C VAL A 40 -18.23 -10.57 -1.87
N LYS A 41 -17.72 -10.07 -0.73
CA LYS A 41 -18.51 -9.94 0.49
C LYS A 41 -19.70 -9.02 0.29
N ASP A 42 -19.51 -7.82 -0.27
CA ASP A 42 -20.59 -6.87 -0.54
C ASP A 42 -21.61 -7.41 -1.57
N ALA A 43 -21.20 -8.31 -2.47
CA ALA A 43 -22.11 -8.95 -3.41
C ALA A 43 -22.99 -10.04 -2.77
N ILE A 44 -22.44 -10.78 -1.79
CA ILE A 44 -23.15 -11.85 -1.07
C ILE A 44 -23.98 -11.27 0.09
N ASP A 45 -23.44 -10.27 0.78
CA ASP A 45 -23.99 -9.59 1.96
C ASP A 45 -23.87 -8.07 1.76
N PRO A 46 -24.86 -7.43 1.13
CA PRO A 46 -24.79 -6.02 0.81
C PRO A 46 -24.75 -5.15 2.08
N PRO A 47 -23.88 -4.11 2.11
CA PRO A 47 -23.70 -3.31 3.31
C PRO A 47 -24.97 -2.58 3.71
N GLY A 48 -25.30 -2.64 4.99
CA GLY A 48 -26.46 -1.96 5.55
C GLY A 48 -26.32 -0.43 5.59
N PRO A 49 -27.40 0.31 5.91
CA PRO A 49 -27.41 1.77 5.92
C PRO A 49 -26.36 2.38 6.85
N ALA A 50 -26.15 1.78 8.03
CA ALA A 50 -25.15 2.23 8.99
C ALA A 50 -23.71 2.02 8.48
N GLU A 51 -23.44 0.90 7.80
CA GLU A 51 -22.12 0.61 7.25
C GLU A 51 -21.79 1.55 6.07
N LYS A 52 -22.77 1.84 5.21
CA LYS A 52 -22.62 2.84 4.14
C LYS A 52 -22.35 4.23 4.70
N ALA A 53 -23.05 4.64 5.75
CA ALA A 53 -22.83 5.91 6.41
C ALA A 53 -21.43 5.97 7.07
N GLY A 54 -21.00 4.89 7.71
CA GLY A 54 -19.66 4.77 8.27
C GLY A 54 -18.57 4.93 7.21
N ARG A 55 -18.69 4.23 6.06
CA ARG A 55 -17.74 4.39 4.94
C ARG A 55 -17.71 5.83 4.43
N ALA A 56 -18.86 6.48 4.23
CA ALA A 56 -18.90 7.87 3.78
C ALA A 56 -18.25 8.85 4.78
N VAL A 57 -18.39 8.59 6.08
CA VAL A 57 -17.72 9.38 7.12
C VAL A 57 -16.21 9.12 7.13
N ASP A 58 -15.78 7.86 6.98
CA ASP A 58 -14.36 7.50 6.92
C ASP A 58 -13.69 8.08 5.66
N ASP A 59 -14.35 8.02 4.49
CA ASP A 59 -13.84 8.62 3.25
C ASP A 59 -13.65 10.14 3.37
N THR A 60 -14.50 10.81 4.16
CA THR A 60 -14.43 12.27 4.35
C THR A 60 -13.49 12.71 5.48
N LEU A 61 -13.20 11.84 6.45
CA LEU A 61 -12.36 12.14 7.61
C LEU A 61 -10.97 11.50 7.53
N GLY A 62 -10.82 10.37 6.86
CA GLY A 62 -9.59 9.59 6.70
C GLY A 62 -8.53 10.30 5.87
N ASP A 63 -8.92 11.25 5.01
CA ASP A 63 -8.01 12.07 4.21
C ASP A 63 -7.33 13.20 5.01
N LYS A 64 -7.71 13.39 6.30
CA LYS A 64 -7.01 14.33 7.21
C LYS A 64 -5.88 13.65 7.99
N LYS A 65 -4.89 13.10 7.30
CA LYS A 65 -3.67 12.60 7.94
C LYS A 65 -2.40 13.21 7.36
#